data_AF-A0A832PW27-F1
#
_entry.id   AF-A0A832PW27-F1
#
_cell.length_a   1.000
_cell.length_b   1.000
_cell.length_c   1.000
_cell.angle_alpha   90.00
_cell.angle_beta   90.00
_cell.angle_gamma   90.00
#
_symmetry.space_group_name_H-M   'P 1'
#
loop_
_entity.id
_entity.type
_entity.pdbx_description
1 polymer ?
#
loop_
_entity_poly.entity_id
_entity_poly.type
_entity_poly.pdbx_seq_one_letter_code
_entity_poly.pdbx_strand_id
1 'polypeptide(L)'
;MKPTPFTIFCGYYLGLDKEFNYRFFNQDQLARHLGIDPSELRHLMEEYYLTPEIVRHVDYNLVKAHATAQEIVTFGGGEDIRVFARRTFEEFIQALQKYDPTKDFEGVDYDNLFPGDPPPDEDDDVVL
;
A
#
# COMPACT_ATOMS: atom_id res chain seq x y z
N MET A 1 4.15 0.72 -17.33
CA MET A 1 3.13 -0.21 -16.80
C MET A 1 2.86 0.20 -15.36
N LYS A 2 1.59 0.43 -14.97
CA LYS A 2 1.24 0.81 -13.58
C LYS A 2 1.56 -0.38 -12.66
N PRO A 3 2.30 -0.20 -11.55
CA PRO A 3 2.59 -1.31 -10.64
C PRO A 3 1.33 -1.81 -9.95
N THR A 4 1.18 -3.12 -9.87
CA THR A 4 0.00 -3.75 -9.24
C THR A 4 0.09 -3.66 -7.71
N PRO A 5 -1.06 -3.72 -6.99
CA PRO A 5 -1.05 -3.74 -5.52
C PRO A 5 -0.21 -4.90 -4.96
N PHE A 6 -0.24 -6.06 -5.62
CA PHE A 6 0.61 -7.19 -5.28
C PHE A 6 2.10 -6.87 -5.35
N THR A 7 2.54 -6.21 -6.43
CA THR A 7 3.95 -5.80 -6.60
C THR A 7 4.39 -4.82 -5.52
N ILE A 8 3.55 -3.84 -5.21
CA ILE A 8 3.81 -2.84 -4.17
C ILE A 8 3.88 -3.52 -2.80
N PHE A 9 2.93 -4.41 -2.50
CA PHE A 9 2.89 -5.18 -1.25
C PHE A 9 4.15 -6.05 -1.07
N CYS A 10 4.55 -6.77 -2.13
CA CYS A 10 5.75 -7.59 -2.11
C CYS A 10 7.00 -6.75 -1.83
N GLY A 11 7.18 -5.64 -2.53
CA GLY A 11 8.35 -4.78 -2.35
C GLY A 11 8.39 -4.08 -0.99
N TYR A 12 7.27 -3.50 -0.59
CA TYR A 12 7.20 -2.63 0.59
C TYR A 12 7.09 -3.41 1.90
N TYR A 13 6.25 -4.44 1.94
CA TYR A 13 5.97 -5.20 3.18
C TYR A 13 6.76 -6.50 3.27
N LEU A 14 6.89 -7.24 2.17
CA LEU A 14 7.65 -8.51 2.18
C LEU A 14 9.15 -8.32 1.89
N GLY A 15 9.56 -7.15 1.42
CA GLY A 15 10.94 -6.90 1.01
C GLY A 15 11.35 -7.79 -0.17
N LEU A 16 10.47 -7.93 -1.17
CA LEU A 16 10.70 -8.75 -2.35
C LEU A 16 10.76 -7.91 -3.63
N ASP A 17 11.77 -8.16 -4.45
CA ASP A 17 11.94 -7.57 -5.77
C ASP A 17 10.95 -8.18 -6.80
N LYS A 18 10.85 -7.61 -8.01
CA LYS A 18 10.10 -8.20 -9.14
C LYS A 18 10.57 -9.61 -9.53
N GLU A 19 11.81 -9.94 -9.17
CA GLU A 19 12.40 -11.28 -9.35
C GLU A 19 12.16 -12.22 -8.16
N PHE A 20 11.42 -11.78 -7.13
CA PHE A 20 11.20 -12.48 -5.86
C PHE A 20 12.49 -12.72 -5.06
N ASN A 21 13.50 -11.87 -5.28
CA ASN A 21 14.69 -11.82 -4.45
C ASN A 21 14.43 -10.95 -3.21
N TYR A 22 15.00 -11.34 -2.08
CA TYR A 22 14.87 -10.58 -0.84
C TYR A 22 15.72 -9.30 -0.93
N ARG A 23 15.04 -8.15 -0.87
CA ARG A 23 15.62 -6.82 -0.87
C ARG A 23 14.69 -5.84 -0.17
N PHE A 24 15.19 -5.21 0.88
CA PHE A 24 14.46 -4.17 1.57
C PHE A 24 14.44 -2.89 0.73
N PHE A 25 13.24 -2.37 0.46
CA PHE A 25 13.04 -1.12 -0.24
C PHE A 25 12.30 -0.13 0.65
N ASN A 26 12.86 1.07 0.82
CA ASN A 26 12.09 2.21 1.31
C ASN A 26 11.13 2.71 0.22
N GLN A 27 10.10 3.48 0.56
CA GLN A 27 9.12 4.01 -0.41
C GLN A 27 9.79 4.67 -1.63
N ASP A 28 10.78 5.53 -1.42
CA ASP A 28 11.51 6.19 -2.52
C ASP A 28 12.33 5.20 -3.37
N GLN A 29 12.92 4.19 -2.73
CA GLN A 29 13.69 3.16 -3.43
C GLN A 29 12.78 2.22 -4.23
N LEU A 30 11.60 1.89 -3.69
CA LEU A 30 10.59 1.09 -4.37
C LEU A 30 10.04 1.83 -5.59
N ALA A 31 9.75 3.13 -5.45
CA ALA A 31 9.30 3.96 -6.56
C ALA A 31 10.32 3.98 -7.71
N ARG A 32 11.60 4.22 -7.38
CA ARG A 32 12.70 4.15 -8.35
C ARG A 32 12.86 2.78 -8.98
N HIS A 33 12.70 1.72 -8.20
CA HIS A 33 12.81 0.33 -8.68
C HIS A 33 11.68 -0.04 -9.64
N LEU A 34 10.47 0.48 -9.38
CA LEU A 34 9.30 0.33 -10.24
C LEU A 34 9.31 1.30 -11.43
N GLY A 35 10.23 2.27 -11.44
CA GLY A 35 10.35 3.30 -12.48
C GLY A 35 9.21 4.31 -12.48
N ILE A 36 8.64 4.60 -11.31
CA ILE A 36 7.57 5.59 -11.11
C ILE A 36 7.99 6.66 -10.10
N ASP A 37 7.29 7.79 -10.12
CA ASP A 37 7.49 8.86 -9.14
C ASP A 37 7.07 8.43 -7.72
N PRO A 38 7.80 8.86 -6.67
CA PRO A 38 7.47 8.52 -5.29
C PRO A 38 6.09 9.05 -4.84
N SER A 39 5.66 10.18 -5.41
CA SER A 39 4.31 10.72 -5.21
C SER A 39 3.24 9.85 -5.88
N GLU A 40 3.54 9.28 -7.05
CA GLU A 40 2.63 8.36 -7.74
C GLU A 40 2.53 7.02 -7.00
N LEU A 41 3.65 6.50 -6.46
CA LEU A 41 3.64 5.33 -5.59
C LEU A 41 2.78 5.57 -4.35
N ARG A 42 2.87 6.75 -3.75
CA ARG A 42 2.05 7.12 -2.58
C ARG A 42 0.56 7.11 -2.94
N HIS A 43 0.17 7.78 -4.02
CA HIS A 43 -1.22 7.76 -4.49
C HIS A 43 -1.72 6.33 -4.78
N LEU A 44 -0.87 5.47 -5.35
CA LEU A 44 -1.21 4.07 -5.58
C LEU A 44 -1.38 3.29 -4.27
N MET A 45 -0.52 3.54 -3.28
CA MET A 45 -0.67 2.93 -1.96
C MET A 45 -1.96 3.38 -1.28
N GLU A 46 -2.37 4.63 -1.45
CA GLU A 46 -3.66 5.14 -0.97
C GLU A 46 -4.84 4.51 -1.73
N GLU A 47 -4.81 4.49 -3.06
CA GLU A 47 -5.83 3.85 -3.92
C GLU A 47 -6.02 2.36 -3.61
N TYR A 48 -4.95 1.68 -3.23
CA TYR A 48 -4.96 0.25 -2.88
C TYR A 48 -5.11 -0.04 -1.39
N TYR A 49 -5.30 0.98 -0.54
CA TYR A 49 -5.40 0.83 0.92
C TYR A 49 -4.17 0.12 1.53
N LEU A 50 -3.01 0.29 0.90
CA LEU A 50 -1.69 -0.23 1.28
C LEU A 50 -0.85 0.81 2.00
N THR A 51 -1.44 1.88 2.52
CA THR A 51 -0.70 2.85 3.34
C THR A 51 -0.37 2.25 4.71
N PRO A 52 0.79 2.57 5.30
CA PRO A 52 1.13 2.10 6.64
C PRO A 52 0.08 2.46 7.69
N GLU A 53 -0.67 3.54 7.48
CA GLU A 53 -1.77 3.99 8.34
C GLU A 53 -2.94 3.01 8.36
N ILE A 54 -3.40 2.53 7.19
CA ILE A 54 -4.47 1.54 7.11
C ILE A 54 -3.95 0.18 7.56
N VAL A 55 -2.77 -0.19 7.08
CA VAL A 55 -2.19 -1.50 7.31
C VAL A 55 -1.92 -1.79 8.79
N ARG A 56 -1.60 -0.78 9.60
CA ARG A 56 -1.43 -0.96 11.06
C ARG A 56 -2.74 -1.39 11.77
N HIS A 57 -3.90 -1.09 11.18
CA HIS A 57 -5.22 -1.44 11.70
C HIS A 57 -5.69 -2.82 11.21
N VAL A 58 -5.03 -3.37 10.19
CA VAL A 58 -5.28 -4.72 9.72
C VAL A 58 -4.69 -5.69 10.75
N ASP A 59 -5.53 -6.60 11.26
CA ASP A 59 -5.12 -7.67 12.17
C ASP A 59 -4.33 -8.77 11.42
N TYR A 60 -3.19 -8.38 10.83
CA TYR A 60 -2.31 -9.25 10.07
C TYR A 60 -0.86 -9.00 10.47
N ASN A 61 -0.16 -10.07 10.87
CA ASN A 61 1.21 -9.95 11.35
C ASN A 61 2.21 -9.88 10.18
N LEU A 62 2.36 -8.69 9.61
CA LEU A 62 3.29 -8.43 8.51
C LEU A 62 4.75 -8.64 8.91
N VAL A 63 5.12 -8.39 10.16
CA VAL A 63 6.47 -8.65 10.66
C VAL A 63 6.79 -10.14 10.55
N LYS A 64 5.84 -11.01 10.92
CA LYS A 64 5.97 -12.45 10.75
C LYS A 64 6.04 -12.84 9.28
N ALA A 65 5.16 -12.28 8.44
CA ALA A 65 5.15 -12.57 7.00
C ALA A 65 6.49 -12.17 6.33
N HIS A 66 7.05 -11.03 6.71
CA HIS A 66 8.35 -10.56 6.25
C HIS A 66 9.48 -11.51 6.65
N ALA A 67 9.53 -11.93 7.92
CA ALA A 67 10.53 -12.89 8.40
C ALA A 67 10.43 -14.24 7.66
N THR A 68 9.20 -14.73 7.44
CA THR A 68 8.97 -15.96 6.69
C THR A 68 9.37 -15.82 5.22
N ALA A 69 9.11 -14.68 4.58
CA ALA A 69 9.58 -14.42 3.21
C ALA A 69 11.11 -14.47 3.13
N GLN A 70 11.82 -13.83 4.07
CA GLN A 70 13.27 -13.88 4.15
C GLN A 70 13.78 -15.32 4.32
N GLU A 71 13.16 -16.11 5.19
CA GLU A 71 13.52 -17.51 5.42
C GLU A 71 13.33 -18.37 4.16
N ILE A 72 12.19 -18.22 3.47
CA ILE A 72 11.89 -18.96 2.23
C ILE A 72 12.86 -18.57 1.11
N VAL A 73 13.24 -17.29 0.98
CA VAL A 73 14.26 -16.90 -0.01
C VAL A 73 15.64 -17.48 0.35
N THR A 74 15.95 -17.60 1.64
CA THR A 74 17.26 -18.07 2.11
C THR A 74 17.42 -19.59 2.01
N PHE A 75 16.37 -20.33 2.36
CA PHE A 75 16.40 -21.80 2.49
C PHE A 75 15.50 -22.54 1.49
N GLY A 76 14.50 -21.85 0.94
CA GLY A 76 13.56 -22.40 -0.04
C GLY A 76 13.95 -22.04 -1.48
N GLY A 77 13.07 -22.40 -2.42
CA GLY A 77 13.22 -22.09 -3.84
C GLY A 77 12.48 -20.83 -4.27
N GLY A 78 12.82 -20.32 -5.46
CA GLY A 78 12.11 -19.20 -6.10
C GLY A 78 10.62 -19.49 -6.40
N GLU A 79 10.21 -20.75 -6.43
CA GLU A 79 8.80 -21.14 -6.59
C GLU A 79 8.03 -21.04 -5.25
N ASP A 80 8.64 -21.49 -4.16
CA ASP A 80 8.06 -21.42 -2.80
C ASP A 80 7.75 -19.98 -2.40
N ILE A 81 8.67 -19.03 -2.69
CA ILE A 81 8.46 -17.62 -2.35
C ILE A 81 7.31 -16.99 -3.14
N ARG A 82 7.10 -17.42 -4.39
CA ARG A 82 5.97 -16.92 -5.21
C ARG A 82 4.64 -17.40 -4.67
N VAL A 83 4.57 -18.69 -4.31
CA VAL A 83 3.38 -19.28 -3.70
C VAL A 83 3.09 -18.62 -2.36
N PHE A 84 4.13 -18.43 -1.54
CA PHE A 84 4.02 -17.75 -0.26
C PHE A 84 3.53 -16.30 -0.41
N ALA A 85 4.21 -15.49 -1.23
CA ALA A 85 3.86 -14.08 -1.43
C ALA A 85 2.41 -13.93 -1.91
N ARG A 86 1.98 -14.78 -2.85
CA ARG A 86 0.59 -14.77 -3.34
C ARG A 86 -0.40 -15.09 -2.22
N ARG A 87 -0.17 -16.17 -1.47
CA ARG A 87 -1.05 -16.58 -0.37
C ARG A 87 -1.10 -15.52 0.73
N THR A 88 0.04 -14.96 1.11
CA THR A 88 0.12 -13.87 2.09
C THR A 88 -0.65 -12.65 1.63
N PHE A 89 -0.53 -12.26 0.36
CA PHE A 89 -1.30 -11.15 -0.19
C PHE A 89 -2.80 -11.43 -0.17
N GLU A 90 -3.24 -12.64 -0.53
CA GLU A 90 -4.66 -13.02 -0.45
C GLU A 90 -5.19 -12.99 0.99
N GLU A 91 -4.43 -13.51 1.96
CA GLU A 91 -4.80 -13.45 3.37
C GLU A 91 -4.85 -12.01 3.89
N PHE A 92 -3.89 -11.18 3.48
CA PHE A 92 -3.85 -9.76 3.80
C PHE A 92 -5.05 -9.03 3.21
N ILE A 93 -5.40 -9.25 1.94
CA ILE A 93 -6.58 -8.64 1.31
C ILE A 93 -7.87 -9.11 1.98
N GLN A 94 -7.96 -10.37 2.41
CA GLN A 94 -9.11 -10.83 3.18
C GLN A 94 -9.21 -10.15 4.56
N ALA A 95 -8.08 -9.92 5.24
CA ALA A 95 -8.05 -9.16 6.48
C ALA A 95 -8.40 -7.67 6.23
N LEU A 96 -7.94 -7.11 5.11
CA LEU A 96 -8.25 -5.76 4.66
C LEU A 96 -9.73 -5.60 4.25
N GLN A 97 -10.36 -6.59 3.62
CA GLN A 97 -11.81 -6.55 3.29
C GLN A 97 -12.70 -6.71 4.52
N LYS A 98 -12.21 -7.38 5.57
CA LYS A 98 -12.88 -7.40 6.88
C LYS A 98 -12.75 -6.06 7.59
N TYR A 99 -11.74 -5.27 7.24
CA TYR A 99 -11.62 -3.89 7.67
C TYR A 99 -12.56 -3.03 6.80
N ASP A 100 -13.56 -2.43 7.43
CA ASP A 100 -14.51 -1.55 6.76
C ASP A 100 -14.09 -0.09 7.04
N PRO A 101 -13.36 0.57 6.12
CA PRO A 101 -12.91 1.94 6.32
C PRO A 101 -14.08 2.94 6.36
N THR A 102 -15.27 2.58 5.86
CA THR A 102 -16.45 3.48 5.92
C THR A 102 -16.96 3.65 7.36
N LYS A 103 -16.65 2.71 8.25
CA LYS A 103 -16.93 2.83 9.68
C LYS A 103 -15.93 3.67 10.48
N ASP A 104 -14.73 3.92 9.95
CA ASP A 104 -13.76 4.86 10.54
C ASP A 104 -14.16 6.32 10.25
N PHE A 105 -14.95 6.53 9.20
CA PHE A 105 -15.43 7.84 8.75
C PHE A 105 -16.87 8.19 9.18
N GLU A 106 -17.58 7.30 9.87
CA GLU A 106 -18.91 7.55 10.48
C GLU A 106 -18.89 8.56 11.66
N GLY A 107 -17.85 9.40 11.76
CA GLY A 107 -17.73 10.45 12.77
C GLY A 107 -16.69 11.53 12.46
N VAL A 108 -16.15 11.56 11.23
CA VAL A 108 -15.17 12.59 10.83
C VAL A 108 -15.87 13.59 9.93
N ASP A 109 -16.15 14.77 10.47
CA ASP A 109 -16.71 15.91 9.76
C ASP A 109 -15.65 16.51 8.82
N TYR A 110 -15.62 16.02 7.59
CA TYR A 110 -14.65 16.42 6.56
C TYR A 110 -14.78 17.88 6.12
N ASP A 111 -15.93 18.51 6.40
CA ASP A 111 -16.17 19.95 6.19
C ASP A 111 -15.34 20.83 7.15
N ASN A 112 -14.79 20.27 8.24
CA ASN A 112 -14.01 21.01 9.24
C ASN A 112 -12.56 20.53 9.41
N LEU A 113 -12.03 19.74 8.48
CA LEU A 113 -10.69 19.12 8.65
C LEU A 113 -9.52 20.14 8.58
N PHE A 114 -9.77 21.34 8.04
CA PHE A 114 -8.80 22.44 7.98
C PHE A 114 -9.40 23.72 8.59
N PRO A 115 -9.11 24.04 9.87
CA PRO A 115 -9.50 25.33 10.43
C PRO A 115 -8.63 26.43 9.79
N GLY A 116 -9.06 26.96 8.64
CA GLY A 116 -8.45 28.15 8.05
C GLY A 116 -8.45 28.30 6.52
N ASP A 117 -9.01 27.38 5.74
CA ASP A 117 -9.14 27.60 4.29
C ASP A 117 -10.43 28.38 4.01
N PRO A 118 -10.36 29.62 3.48
CA PRO A 118 -11.57 30.30 3.02
C PRO A 118 -12.17 29.49 1.85
N PRO A 119 -13.51 29.40 1.77
CA PRO A 119 -14.15 28.72 0.65
C PRO A 119 -13.69 29.34 -0.68
N PRO A 120 -13.59 28.55 -1.75
CA PRO A 120 -13.29 29.09 -3.07
C PRO A 120 -14.35 30.14 -3.42
N ASP A 121 -13.91 31.35 -3.78
CA ASP A 121 -14.78 32.39 -4.32
C ASP A 121 -15.49 31.82 -5.56
N GLU A 122 -16.79 31.55 -5.43
CA GLU A 122 -17.69 31.35 -6.56
C GLU A 122 -17.89 32.70 -7.23
N ASP A 123 -17.11 33.04 -8.25
CA ASP A 123 -17.51 33.96 -9.34
C ASP A 123 -16.38 34.08 -10.38
N ASP A 124 -16.29 33.10 -11.28
CA ASP A 124 -15.72 33.31 -12.63
C ASP A 124 -16.75 32.80 -13.65
N ASP A 125 -17.94 33.42 -13.64
CA ASP A 125 -18.86 33.36 -14.77
C ASP A 125 -18.39 34.37 -15.82
N VAL A 126 -17.41 33.95 -16.62
CA VAL A 126 -17.03 34.66 -17.84
C VAL A 126 -17.81 34.06 -19.00
N VAL A 127 -19.08 34.44 -19.17
CA VAL A 127 -19.73 34.31 -20.47
C VAL A 127 -20.60 35.53 -20.81
N LEU A 128 -20.09 36.24 -21.84
CA LEU A 128 -20.71 37.22 -22.76
C LEU A 128 -20.70 38.72 -22.39
#